data_AF-A0A1F9N2Q1-F1
#
_entry.id   AF-A0A1F9N2Q1-F1
#
_cell.length_a   1.000
_cell.length_b   1.000
_cell.length_c   1.000
_cell.angle_alpha   90.00
_cell.angle_beta   90.00
_cell.angle_gamma   90.00
#
_symmetry.space_group_name_H-M   'P 1'
#
loop_
_entity.id
_entity.type
_entity.pdbx_description
1 polymer ?
#
loop_
_entity_poly.entity_id
_entity_poly.type
_entity_poly.pdbx_seq_one_letter_code
_entity_poly.pdbx_strand_id
1 'polypeptide(L)' 'MAFILDDIALSPIKLTIWLAKKLKESAYHEMTDDSKVLEELLMLQMKLEMEEISEDEYSKKETLLMERLEKIRNLKKDMT' A
#
# COMPACT_ATOMS: atom_id res chain seq x y z
N MET A 1 14.36 4.02 -29.00
CA MET A 1 14.85 3.07 -27.98
C MET A 1 14.51 3.65 -26.61
N ALA A 2 13.25 3.53 -26.18
CA ALA A 2 12.74 4.14 -24.95
C ALA A 2 11.76 3.19 -24.26
N PHE A 3 12.21 1.97 -23.94
CA PHE A 3 11.37 0.96 -23.28
C PHE A 3 11.89 0.53 -21.91
N ILE A 4 13.12 0.92 -21.53
CA ILE A 4 13.76 0.44 -20.30
C ILE A 4 13.58 1.41 -19.11
N LEU A 5 13.33 2.71 -19.37
CA LEU A 5 13.09 3.69 -18.30
C LEU A 5 11.67 3.58 -17.72
N ASP A 6 10.65 3.36 -18.56
CA ASP A 6 9.26 3.25 -18.10
C ASP A 6 9.05 2.02 -17.18
N ASP A 7 9.68 0.90 -17.52
CA ASP A 7 9.53 -0.33 -16.74
C ASP A 7 10.30 -0.28 -15.41
N ILE A 8 11.41 0.47 -15.33
CA ILE A 8 12.15 0.68 -14.08
C ILE A 8 11.50 1.73 -13.18
N ALA A 9 10.91 2.79 -13.72
CA ALA A 9 10.20 3.80 -12.94
C ALA A 9 8.94 3.21 -12.27
N LEU A 10 8.23 2.31 -12.96
CA LEU A 10 7.10 1.56 -12.41
C LEU A 10 7.51 0.26 -11.69
N SER A 11 8.80 -0.13 -11.73
CA SER A 11 9.26 -1.39 -11.12
C SER A 11 9.10 -1.48 -9.59
N PRO A 12 9.27 -0.40 -8.78
CA PRO A 12 9.01 -0.47 -7.35
C PRO A 12 7.52 -0.67 -7.08
N ILE A 13 6.67 -0.03 -7.88
CA ILE A 13 5.21 0.00 -7.74
C ILE A 13 4.61 -1.38 -8.04
N LYS A 14 5.04 -1.99 -9.16
CA LYS A 14 4.66 -3.37 -9.50
C LYS A 14 5.12 -4.36 -8.43
N LEU A 15 6.29 -4.13 -7.82
CA LEU A 15 6.80 -4.95 -6.72
C LEU A 15 5.95 -4.79 -5.45
N THR A 16 5.56 -3.57 -5.09
CA THR A 16 4.71 -3.30 -3.92
C THR A 16 3.29 -3.82 -4.09
N ILE A 17 2.71 -3.69 -5.29
CA ILE A 17 1.38 -4.26 -5.61
C ILE A 17 1.42 -5.78 -5.55
N TRP A 18 2.48 -6.39 -6.09
CA TRP A 18 2.67 -7.85 -6.01
C TRP A 18 2.83 -8.32 -4.57
N LEU A 19 3.62 -7.59 -3.77
CA LEU A 19 3.84 -7.91 -2.36
C LEU A 19 2.55 -7.73 -1.54
N ALA A 20 1.80 -6.67 -1.79
CA ALA A 20 0.51 -6.41 -1.17
C ALA A 20 -0.55 -7.46 -1.56
N LYS A 21 -0.58 -7.91 -2.82
CA LYS A 21 -1.44 -9.03 -3.26
C LYS A 21 -1.09 -10.33 -2.53
N LYS A 22 0.20 -10.65 -2.44
CA LYS A 22 0.69 -11.82 -1.70
C LYS A 22 0.35 -11.73 -0.21
N LEU A 23 0.48 -10.55 0.39
CA LEU A 23 0.08 -10.31 1.77
C LEU A 23 -1.43 -10.43 1.95
N LYS A 24 -2.23 -9.85 1.04
CA LYS A 24 -3.70 -9.95 1.07
C LYS A 24 -4.18 -11.40 0.95
N GLU A 25 -3.58 -12.21 0.07
CA GLU A 25 -3.88 -13.64 -0.03
C GLU A 25 -3.54 -14.40 1.24
N SER A 26 -2.43 -14.08 1.91
CA SER A 26 -2.05 -14.68 3.19
C SER A 26 -2.88 -14.17 4.37
N ALA A 27 -3.32 -12.91 4.33
CA ALA A 27 -4.05 -12.23 5.40
C ALA A 27 -5.56 -12.51 5.36
N TYR A 28 -6.11 -12.96 4.23
CA TYR A 28 -7.50 -13.44 4.15
C TYR A 28 -7.79 -14.59 5.12
N HIS A 29 -6.75 -15.30 5.58
CA HIS A 29 -6.85 -16.36 6.58
C HIS A 29 -6.86 -15.86 8.04
N GLU A 30 -6.51 -14.58 8.29
CA GLU A 30 -6.34 -14.02 9.64
C GLU A 30 -6.76 -12.54 9.64
N MET A 31 -8.07 -12.30 9.70
CA MET A 31 -8.66 -10.95 9.69
C MET A 31 -8.14 -10.11 10.86
N THR A 32 -7.17 -9.26 10.56
CA THR A 32 -6.50 -8.37 11.51
C THR A 32 -6.59 -6.93 11.02
N ASP A 33 -6.66 -5.96 11.94
CA ASP A 33 -6.95 -4.55 11.60
C ASP A 33 -5.93 -3.88 10.66
N ASP A 34 -4.69 -4.36 10.66
CA ASP A 34 -3.62 -3.94 9.75
C ASP A 34 -3.89 -4.33 8.30
N SER A 35 -4.60 -5.43 8.06
CA SER A 35 -4.95 -5.89 6.70
C SER A 35 -5.85 -4.91 5.96
N LYS A 36 -6.77 -4.25 6.69
CA LYS A 36 -7.66 -3.23 6.11
C LYS A 36 -6.88 -1.99 5.66
N VAL A 37 -5.91 -1.55 6.46
CA VAL A 37 -5.09 -0.38 6.11
C VAL A 37 -4.20 -0.67 4.89
N LEU A 38 -3.70 -1.91 4.78
CA LEU A 38 -2.96 -2.35 3.59
C LEU A 38 -3.83 -2.38 2.33
N GLU A 39 -5.11 -2.78 2.45
CA GLU A 39 -6.06 -2.71 1.34
C GLU A 39 -6.37 -1.26 0.94
N GLU A 40 -6.55 -0.36 1.90
CA GLU A 40 -6.75 1.07 1.65
C GLU A 40 -5.54 1.69 0.92
N LEU A 41 -4.31 1.33 1.30
CA LEU A 41 -3.08 1.76 0.60
C LEU A 41 -3.03 1.25 -0.84
N LEU A 42 -3.41 -0.01 -1.09
CA LEU A 42 -3.46 -0.57 -2.43
C LEU A 42 -4.47 0.18 -3.32
N MET A 43 -5.66 0.46 -2.79
CA MET A 43 -6.67 1.23 -3.51
C MET A 43 -6.19 2.66 -3.80
N LEU A 44 -5.46 3.28 -2.86
CA LEU A 44 -4.89 4.61 -3.05
C LEU A 44 -3.86 4.62 -4.20
N GLN A 45 -3.01 3.60 -4.28
CA GLN A 45 -2.04 3.43 -5.37
C GLN A 45 -2.75 3.25 -6.73
N MET A 46 -3.80 2.42 -6.79
CA MET A 46 -4.58 2.25 -8.02
C MET A 46 -5.21 3.57 -8.50
N LYS A 47 -5.68 4.41 -7.58
CA LYS A 47 -6.24 5.73 -7.92
C LYS A 47 -5.19 6.66 -8.51
N LEU A 48 -3.97 6.63 -7.97
CA LEU A 48 -2.86 7.40 -8.53
C LEU A 48 -2.51 6.91 -9.94
N GLU A 49 -2.46 5.59 -10.15
CA GLU A 49 -2.20 4.99 -11.47
C GLU A 49 -3.27 5.31 -12.51
N MET A 50 -4.53 5.44 -12.09
CA MET A 50 -5.65 5.84 -12.95
C MET A 50 -5.75 7.36 -13.12
N GLU A 51 -4.79 8.12 -12.60
CA GLU A 51 -4.78 9.59 -12.57
C GLU A 51 -6.04 10.20 -11.93
N GLU A 52 -6.73 9.43 -11.07
CA GLU A 52 -7.91 9.89 -10.32
C GLU A 52 -7.53 10.80 -9.15
N ILE A 53 -6.28 10.72 -8.68
CA ILE A 53 -5.70 11.58 -7.65
C ILE A 53 -4.32 12.08 -8.08
N SER A 54 -3.92 13.23 -7.58
CA SER A 54 -2.56 13.76 -7.78
C SER A 54 -1.54 13.11 -6.85
N GLU A 55 -0.26 13.21 -7.19
CA GLU A 55 0.86 12.75 -6.33
C GLU A 55 0.84 13.44 -4.94
N ASP A 56 0.55 14.74 -4.90
CA ASP A 56 0.41 15.49 -3.63
C ASP A 56 -0.73 14.96 -2.76
N GLU A 57 -1.84 14.57 -3.38
CA GLU A 57 -2.99 14.00 -2.69
C GLU A 57 -2.71 12.56 -2.23
N TYR A 58 -2.03 11.78 -3.07
CA TYR A 58 -1.54 10.45 -2.74
C TYR A 58 -0.63 10.53 -1.49
N SER A 59 0.40 11.38 -1.50
CA SER A 59 1.36 11.49 -0.40
C SER A 59 0.70 11.85 0.94
N LYS A 60 -0.25 12.79 0.92
CA LYS A 60 -1.01 13.16 2.13
C LYS A 60 -1.83 12.00 2.67
N LYS A 61 -2.52 11.27 1.80
CA LYS A 61 -3.38 10.14 2.19
C LYS A 61 -2.56 8.93 2.62
N GLU A 62 -1.47 8.63 1.93
CA GLU A 62 -0.52 7.57 2.26
C GLU A 62 0.06 7.79 3.66
N THR A 63 0.49 9.02 3.97
CA THR A 63 1.04 9.35 5.30
C THR A 63 0.04 9.03 6.42
N LEU A 64 -1.23 9.43 6.25
CA LEU A 64 -2.29 9.15 7.23
C LEU A 64 -2.55 7.65 7.42
N LEU A 65 -2.54 6.89 6.32
CA LEU A 65 -2.71 5.44 6.36
C LEU A 65 -1.52 4.75 7.04
N MET A 66 -0.31 5.21 6.77
CA MET A 66 0.91 4.68 7.39
C MET A 66 0.96 4.97 8.89
N GLU A 67 0.59 6.17 9.34
CA GLU A 67 0.44 6.48 10.77
C GLU A 67 -0.58 5.58 11.47
N ARG A 68 -1.70 5.27 10.79
CA ARG A 68 -2.72 4.36 11.30
C ARG A 68 -2.18 2.93 11.41
N LEU A 69 -1.42 2.47 10.41
CA LEU A 69 -0.78 1.16 10.40
C LEU A 69 0.22 1.03 11.56
N GLU A 70 1.01 2.07 11.81
CA GLU A 70 1.96 2.11 12.92
C GLU A 70 1.25 2.02 14.27
N LYS A 71 0.17 2.78 14.48
CA LYS A 71 -0.64 2.69 15.70
C LYS A 71 -1.18 1.28 15.95
N ILE A 72 -1.74 0.63 14.92
CA ILE A 72 -2.27 -0.74 15.03
C ILE A 72 -1.16 -1.73 15.39
N ARG A 73 0.01 -1.60 14.77
CA ARG A 73 1.17 -2.47 15.05
C ARG A 73 1.71 -2.26 16.47
N ASN A 74 1.80 -1.02 16.93
CA ASN A 74 2.24 -0.71 18.29
C ASN A 74 1.26 -1.28 19.32
N LEU A 75 -0.05 -1.13 19.11
CA LEU A 75 -1.07 -1.73 19.99
C LEU A 75 -0.96 -3.25 20.07
N LYS A 76 -0.77 -3.94 18.93
CA LYS A 76 -0.53 -5.40 18.93
C LYS A 76 0.73 -5.78 19.70
N LYS A 77 1.80 -4.99 19.55
CA LYS A 77 3.09 -5.24 20.22
C LYS A 77 2.98 -5.08 21.73
N ASP A 78 2.21 -4.10 22.22
CA ASP A 78 2.00 -3.88 23.65
C ASP A 78 1.10 -4.95 24.30
N MET A 79 0.36 -5.72 23.49
CA MET A 79 -0.50 -6.83 23.94
C MET A 79 0.19 -8.20 23.95
N THR A 80 1.45 -8.31 23.51
CA THR A 80 2.22 -9.57 23.41
C THR A 80 3.36 -9.58 24.41
#